data_AF-A0AAN9BJA3-F1
#
_entry.id   AF-A0AAN9BJA3-F1
#
_cell.length_a   1.000
_cell.length_b   1.000
_cell.length_c   1.000
_cell.angle_alpha   90.00
_cell.angle_beta   90.00
_cell.angle_gamma   90.00
#
_symmetry.space_group_name_H-M   'P 1'
#
loop_
_entity.id
_entity.type
_entity.pdbx_description
1 polymer ?
#
loop_
_entity_poly.entity_id
_entity_poly.type
_entity_poly.pdbx_seq_one_letter_code
_entity_poly.pdbx_strand_id
1 'polypeptide(L)'
;MCTSSPAINRAQGSEAACTQQELYLLLSCILPYNAQFFAALGQDSSIPCNRTLITGDLCTSFTEIVPCVNGKQVSDVTCRPGAVGQVNAVLEIPCKVEDFEAVCTSSPAINRGSGSGSTTFNGASPLLVATLIAAVTSLGWR
;
A
#
# COMPACT_ATOMS: atom_id res chain seq x y z
N MET A 1 4.86 34.21 24.29
CA MET A 1 6.24 34.35 23.79
C MET A 1 6.64 33.03 23.18
N CYS A 2 6.79 33.00 21.86
CA CYS A 2 7.36 31.90 21.11
C CYS A 2 8.88 31.96 21.23
N THR A 3 9.56 30.83 21.38
CA THR A 3 10.99 30.71 21.07
C THR A 3 11.17 29.65 19.99
N SER A 4 11.96 30.01 18.98
CA SER A 4 12.09 29.34 17.70
C SER A 4 13.47 28.67 17.57
N SER A 5 13.48 27.38 17.17
CA SER A 5 14.38 26.73 16.17
C SER A 5 15.91 26.61 16.41
N PRO A 6 16.68 25.81 15.60
CA PRO A 6 16.32 24.76 14.61
C PRO A 6 17.20 23.48 14.64
N ALA A 7 16.71 22.36 14.10
CA ALA A 7 17.49 21.38 13.33
C ALA A 7 16.57 20.43 12.54
N ILE A 8 16.23 20.84 11.32
CA ILE A 8 15.71 19.99 10.24
C ILE A 8 16.93 19.48 9.45
N ASN A 9 17.03 18.17 9.19
CA ASN A 9 17.71 17.49 8.05
C ASN A 9 17.91 15.99 8.42
N ARG A 10 17.50 14.95 7.70
CA ARG A 10 16.89 14.78 6.36
C ARG A 10 16.24 13.38 6.29
N ALA A 11 15.10 13.33 5.60
CA ALA A 11 14.59 12.21 4.79
C ALA A 11 14.18 10.90 5.49
N GLN A 12 13.15 10.95 6.33
CA GLN A 12 12.07 9.98 6.11
C GLN A 12 11.24 10.57 4.98
N GLY A 13 11.41 10.06 3.76
CA GLY A 13 10.44 10.33 2.71
C GLY A 13 9.08 10.02 3.30
N SER A 14 8.14 10.95 3.23
CA SER A 14 6.76 10.69 3.63
C SER A 14 6.28 9.50 2.81
N GLU A 15 6.38 8.29 3.36
CA GLU A 15 5.70 7.13 2.79
C GLU A 15 4.26 7.57 2.62
N ALA A 16 3.76 7.51 1.39
CA ALA A 16 2.40 7.87 1.07
C ALA A 16 1.49 7.08 2.01
N ALA A 17 0.91 7.77 2.99
CA ALA A 17 0.05 7.19 3.99
C ALA A 17 -1.33 7.84 3.90
N CYS A 18 -2.35 7.00 3.75
CA CYS A 18 -3.73 7.38 3.96
C CYS A 18 -3.92 7.99 5.35
N THR A 19 -4.70 9.05 5.42
CA THR A 19 -5.28 9.52 6.68
C THR A 19 -6.24 8.46 7.24
N GLN A 20 -6.58 8.56 8.53
CA GLN A 20 -7.57 7.66 9.15
C GLN A 20 -8.92 7.70 8.41
N GLN A 21 -9.34 8.88 7.95
CA GLN A 21 -10.58 9.05 7.21
C GLN A 21 -10.54 8.35 5.85
N GLU A 22 -9.45 8.51 5.10
CA GLU A 22 -9.27 7.82 3.81
C GLU A 22 -9.20 6.31 4.00
N LEU A 23 -8.47 5.84 5.01
CA LEU A 23 -8.40 4.42 5.34
C LEU A 23 -9.77 3.85 5.71
N TYR A 24 -10.58 4.57 6.49
CA TYR A 24 -11.95 4.17 6.80
C TYR A 24 -12.84 4.07 5.55
N LEU A 25 -12.70 5.02 4.60
CA LEU A 25 -13.43 4.95 3.33
C LEU A 25 -13.07 3.69 2.54
N LEU A 26 -11.80 3.30 2.51
CA LEU A 26 -11.35 2.07 1.85
C LEU A 26 -11.87 0.82 2.58
N LEU A 27 -11.74 0.78 3.91
CA LEU A 27 -12.21 -0.34 4.74
C LEU A 27 -13.73 -0.52 4.64
N SER A 28 -14.51 0.55 4.44
CA SER A 28 -15.97 0.46 4.25
C SER A 28 -16.40 -0.45 3.10
N CYS A 29 -15.53 -0.68 2.11
CA CYS A 29 -15.78 -1.64 1.02
C CYS A 29 -15.58 -3.10 1.45
N ILE A 30 -14.72 -3.34 2.44
CA ILE A 30 -14.29 -4.68 2.85
C ILE A 30 -15.13 -5.19 4.02
N LEU A 31 -15.50 -4.29 4.95
CA LEU A 31 -16.26 -4.62 6.17
C LEU A 31 -17.49 -5.50 5.93
N PRO A 32 -18.31 -5.31 4.87
CA PRO A 32 -19.47 -6.17 4.62
C PRO A 32 -19.13 -7.65 4.41
N TYR A 33 -17.91 -7.95 3.97
CA TYR A 33 -17.43 -9.29 3.64
C TYR A 33 -16.61 -9.93 4.78
N ASN A 34 -16.32 -9.21 5.86
CA ASN A 34 -15.47 -9.71 6.96
C ASN A 34 -15.97 -11.04 7.53
N ALA A 35 -17.28 -11.20 7.72
CA ALA A 35 -17.84 -12.45 8.26
C ALA A 35 -17.52 -13.66 7.37
N GLN A 36 -17.57 -13.47 6.04
CA GLN A 36 -17.24 -14.50 5.07
C GLN A 36 -15.73 -14.80 5.07
N PHE A 37 -14.89 -13.76 5.08
CA PHE A 37 -13.44 -13.95 5.16
C PHE A 37 -13.03 -14.65 6.46
N PHE A 38 -13.60 -14.28 7.60
CA PHE A 38 -13.33 -14.91 8.88
C PHE A 38 -13.81 -16.36 8.94
N ALA A 39 -14.96 -16.67 8.35
CA ALA A 39 -15.45 -18.04 8.28
C ALA A 39 -14.52 -18.96 7.45
N ALA A 40 -13.93 -18.43 6.38
CA ALA A 40 -13.10 -19.21 5.47
C ALA A 40 -11.61 -19.25 5.87
N LEU A 41 -11.08 -18.14 6.40
CA LEU A 41 -9.64 -17.95 6.64
C LEU A 41 -9.30 -17.86 8.13
N GLY A 42 -10.28 -17.67 9.02
CA GLY A 42 -10.07 -17.37 10.43
C GLY A 42 -9.73 -15.91 10.70
N GLN A 43 -9.49 -15.59 11.98
CA GLN A 43 -9.21 -14.24 12.49
C GLN A 43 -7.77 -14.05 13.00
N ASP A 44 -6.94 -15.09 12.96
CA ASP A 44 -5.58 -15.02 13.49
C ASP A 44 -4.58 -14.65 12.39
N SER A 45 -4.29 -13.35 12.29
CA SER A 45 -3.29 -12.82 11.35
C SER A 45 -1.85 -13.30 11.62
N SER A 46 -1.60 -13.98 12.74
CA SER A 46 -0.28 -14.56 13.08
C SER A 46 -0.04 -15.90 12.39
N ILE A 47 -1.10 -16.55 11.89
CA ILE A 47 -1.01 -17.81 11.15
C ILE A 47 -0.63 -17.49 9.70
N PRO A 48 0.27 -18.29 9.07
CA PRO A 48 0.58 -18.10 7.66
C PRO A 48 -0.66 -18.27 6.77
N CYS A 49 -0.80 -17.40 5.76
CA CYS A 49 -1.88 -17.52 4.77
C CYS A 49 -1.79 -18.87 4.04
N ASN A 50 -2.88 -19.63 4.10
CA ASN A 50 -3.06 -20.79 3.24
C ASN A 50 -3.87 -20.39 2.00
N ARG A 51 -3.18 -20.10 0.89
CA ARG A 51 -3.78 -19.67 -0.38
C ARG A 51 -4.76 -20.68 -0.97
N THR A 52 -4.70 -21.95 -0.59
CA THR A 52 -5.66 -22.96 -1.10
C THR A 52 -7.08 -22.74 -0.56
N LEU A 53 -7.24 -21.95 0.51
CA LEU A 53 -8.55 -21.56 1.05
C LEU A 53 -9.18 -20.39 0.29
N ILE A 54 -8.40 -19.67 -0.52
CA ILE A 54 -8.89 -18.60 -1.40
C ILE A 54 -9.56 -19.25 -2.61
N THR A 55 -10.86 -19.51 -2.49
CA THR A 55 -11.67 -20.21 -3.49
C THR A 55 -12.71 -19.29 -4.14
N GLY A 56 -13.56 -19.84 -5.03
CA GLY A 56 -14.45 -19.07 -5.91
C GLY A 56 -15.31 -18.01 -5.21
N ASP A 57 -15.87 -18.32 -4.05
CA ASP A 57 -16.70 -17.34 -3.31
C ASP A 57 -15.86 -16.17 -2.78
N LEU A 58 -14.65 -16.44 -2.28
CA LEU A 58 -13.74 -15.39 -1.82
C LEU A 58 -13.20 -14.55 -2.98
N CYS A 59 -12.93 -15.16 -4.13
CA CYS A 59 -12.55 -14.42 -5.34
C CYS A 59 -13.71 -13.59 -5.91
N THR A 60 -14.95 -14.06 -5.75
CA THR A 60 -16.14 -13.29 -6.13
C THR A 60 -16.25 -12.04 -5.26
N SER A 61 -16.17 -12.21 -3.94
CA SER A 61 -16.15 -11.08 -2.99
C SER A 61 -15.00 -10.12 -3.26
N PHE A 62 -13.79 -10.63 -3.53
CA PHE A 62 -12.65 -9.79 -3.90
C PHE A 62 -12.93 -8.99 -5.19
N THR A 63 -13.51 -9.64 -6.21
CA THR A 63 -13.90 -8.99 -7.48
C THR A 63 -14.91 -7.86 -7.28
N GLU A 64 -15.81 -7.97 -6.31
CA GLU A 64 -16.78 -6.92 -5.97
C GLU A 64 -16.16 -5.79 -5.13
N ILE A 65 -15.21 -6.13 -4.24
CA ILE A 65 -14.50 -5.16 -3.39
C ILE A 65 -13.64 -4.22 -4.23
N VAL A 66 -12.92 -4.73 -5.22
CA VAL A 66 -11.93 -3.94 -5.98
C VAL A 66 -12.55 -2.70 -6.66
N PRO A 67 -13.67 -2.80 -7.40
CA PRO A 67 -14.36 -1.62 -7.94
C PRO A 67 -14.78 -0.62 -6.88
N CYS A 68 -15.26 -1.08 -5.71
CA CYS A 68 -15.62 -0.20 -4.60
C CYS A 68 -14.40 0.58 -4.09
N VAL A 69 -13.28 -0.12 -3.84
CA VAL A 69 -12.02 0.48 -3.36
C VAL A 69 -11.46 1.46 -4.39
N ASN A 70 -11.49 1.09 -5.67
CA ASN A 70 -11.04 1.94 -6.77
C ASN A 70 -11.93 3.18 -6.94
N GLY A 71 -13.23 3.08 -6.64
CA GLY A 71 -14.19 4.19 -6.71
C GLY A 71 -14.14 5.18 -5.53
N LYS A 72 -13.43 4.88 -4.44
CA LYS A 72 -13.33 5.82 -3.30
C LYS A 72 -12.49 7.04 -3.67
N GLN A 73 -12.96 8.23 -3.27
CA GLN A 73 -12.24 9.48 -3.44
C GLN A 73 -11.14 9.61 -2.37
N VAL A 74 -9.99 9.01 -2.66
CA VAL A 74 -8.77 9.10 -1.85
C VAL A 74 -7.63 9.59 -2.74
N SER A 75 -6.60 10.19 -2.15
CA SER A 75 -5.49 10.74 -2.91
C SER A 75 -4.68 9.67 -3.64
N ASP A 76 -4.57 9.79 -4.97
CA ASP A 76 -3.76 8.91 -5.81
C ASP A 76 -2.25 9.07 -5.60
N VAL A 77 -1.82 10.16 -4.96
CA VAL A 77 -0.40 10.48 -4.75
C VAL A 77 0.01 10.19 -3.31
N THR A 78 -0.86 10.47 -2.35
CA THR A 78 -0.51 10.42 -0.92
C THR A 78 -1.15 9.26 -0.16
N CYS A 79 -2.26 8.68 -0.63
CA CYS A 79 -2.91 7.57 0.07
C CYS A 79 -2.78 6.26 -0.69
N ARG A 80 -3.26 6.20 -1.95
CA ARG A 80 -3.28 4.96 -2.74
C ARG A 80 -1.97 4.19 -2.80
N PRO A 81 -0.78 4.83 -2.88
CA PRO A 81 0.47 4.07 -2.94
C PRO A 81 0.77 3.25 -1.67
N GLY A 82 0.27 3.66 -0.51
CA GLY A 82 0.42 2.91 0.76
C GLY A 82 -0.87 2.29 1.29
N ALA A 83 -2.00 2.46 0.58
CA ALA A 83 -3.31 2.02 1.01
C ALA A 83 -3.38 0.51 1.29
N VAL A 84 -2.81 -0.31 0.40
CA VAL A 84 -2.83 -1.78 0.53
C VAL A 84 -2.09 -2.23 1.79
N GLY A 85 -0.92 -1.66 2.07
CA GLY A 85 -0.15 -1.96 3.28
C GLY A 85 -0.91 -1.62 4.55
N GLN A 86 -1.59 -0.46 4.59
CA GLN A 86 -2.39 -0.07 5.75
C GLN A 86 -3.65 -0.93 5.92
N VAL A 87 -4.33 -1.27 4.82
CA VAL A 87 -5.46 -2.19 4.85
C VAL A 87 -5.00 -3.55 5.40
N ASN A 88 -3.90 -4.10 4.89
CA ASN A 88 -3.33 -5.37 5.35
C ASN A 88 -2.96 -5.38 6.85
N ALA A 89 -2.53 -4.24 7.39
CA ALA A 89 -2.19 -4.07 8.80
C ALA A 89 -3.43 -4.02 9.71
N VAL A 90 -4.57 -3.54 9.19
CA VAL A 90 -5.84 -3.49 9.93
C VAL A 90 -6.65 -4.77 9.77
N LEU A 91 -6.48 -5.48 8.65
CA LEU A 91 -7.14 -6.75 8.41
C LEU A 91 -6.56 -7.86 9.30
N GLU A 92 -7.35 -8.26 10.29
CA GLU A 92 -7.08 -9.38 11.20
C GLU A 92 -7.37 -10.74 10.53
N ILE A 93 -6.86 -10.95 9.32
CA ILE A 93 -6.92 -12.25 8.62
C ILE A 93 -5.51 -12.68 8.21
N PRO A 94 -5.27 -14.01 8.07
CA PRO A 94 -4.00 -14.55 7.62
C PRO A 94 -3.58 -14.06 6.24
N CYS A 95 -4.51 -14.05 5.28
CA CYS A 95 -4.23 -13.73 3.88
C CYS A 95 -4.36 -12.25 3.59
N LYS A 96 -3.34 -11.70 2.91
CA LYS A 96 -3.25 -10.27 2.58
C LYS A 96 -3.76 -10.04 1.16
N VAL A 97 -3.99 -8.78 0.81
CA VAL A 97 -4.52 -8.36 -0.50
C VAL A 97 -3.70 -8.98 -1.65
N GLU A 98 -2.38 -9.04 -1.52
CA GLU A 98 -1.48 -9.63 -2.52
C GLU A 98 -1.71 -11.13 -2.72
N ASP A 99 -2.17 -11.85 -1.69
CA ASP A 99 -2.53 -13.27 -1.81
C ASP A 99 -3.80 -13.44 -2.64
N PHE A 100 -4.78 -12.55 -2.48
CA PHE A 100 -5.97 -12.52 -3.32
C PHE A 100 -5.64 -12.13 -4.77
N GLU A 101 -4.78 -11.12 -4.99
CA GLU A 101 -4.32 -10.76 -6.34
C GLU A 101 -3.59 -11.92 -7.03
N ALA A 102 -2.83 -12.73 -6.28
CA ALA A 102 -2.12 -13.88 -6.81
C ALA A 102 -3.03 -15.06 -7.19
N VAL A 103 -4.12 -15.28 -6.44
CA VAL A 103 -5.04 -16.42 -6.66
C VAL A 103 -6.21 -16.04 -7.57
N CYS A 104 -6.84 -14.89 -7.33
CA CYS A 104 -8.02 -14.39 -8.03
C CYS A 104 -7.63 -13.61 -9.29
N THR A 105 -6.93 -14.27 -10.22
CA THR A 105 -6.34 -13.64 -11.42
C THR A 105 -7.33 -13.01 -12.40
N SER A 106 -8.61 -13.40 -12.33
CA SER A 106 -9.69 -12.80 -13.12
C SER A 106 -10.25 -11.50 -12.52
N SER A 107 -9.90 -11.17 -11.28
CA SER A 107 -10.35 -9.96 -10.62
C SER A 107 -9.57 -8.73 -11.11
N PRO A 108 -10.19 -7.54 -11.18
CA PRO A 108 -9.46 -6.32 -11.47
C PRO A 108 -8.37 -6.07 -10.40
N ALA A 109 -7.32 -5.34 -10.77
CA ALA A 109 -6.29 -4.93 -9.83
C ALA A 109 -6.73 -3.70 -9.01
N ILE A 110 -6.26 -3.62 -7.77
CA ILE A 110 -6.44 -2.41 -6.95
C ILE A 110 -5.59 -1.28 -7.54
N ASN A 111 -6.20 -0.11 -7.71
CA ASN A 111 -5.50 1.09 -8.12
C ASN A 111 -4.60 1.56 -6.97
N ARG A 112 -3.28 1.46 -7.17
CA ARG A 112 -2.24 1.89 -6.22
C ARG A 112 -1.74 3.32 -6.45
N GLY A 113 -2.42 4.10 -7.29
CA GLY A 113 -2.11 5.50 -7.55
C GLY A 113 -0.78 5.73 -8.29
N SER A 114 -0.39 7.00 -8.37
CA SER A 114 0.76 7.45 -9.18
C SER A 114 2.11 7.42 -8.45
N GLY A 115 2.12 6.94 -7.20
CA GLY A 115 3.33 6.82 -6.37
C GLY A 115 3.92 5.41 -6.26
N SER A 116 3.22 4.38 -6.75
CA SER A 116 3.75 3.02 -6.84
C SER A 116 4.67 2.89 -8.06
N GLY A 117 5.84 3.54 -8.00
CA GLY A 117 6.95 3.18 -8.86
C GLY A 117 7.32 1.72 -8.59
N SER A 118 7.12 0.87 -9.58
CA SER A 118 7.38 -0.56 -9.55
C SER A 118 8.81 -0.85 -9.08
N THR A 119 8.98 -1.34 -7.85
CA THR A 119 10.13 -2.19 -7.55
C THR A 119 9.81 -3.58 -8.07
N THR A 120 10.01 -3.77 -9.36
CA THR A 120 10.18 -5.09 -9.96
C THR A 120 11.37 -5.74 -9.26
N PHE A 121 11.13 -6.56 -8.23
CA PHE A 121 12.10 -7.51 -7.73
C PHE A 121 12.23 -8.65 -8.75
N ASN A 122 12.88 -8.36 -9.88
CA ASN A 122 13.53 -9.41 -10.64
C ASN A 122 14.83 -9.71 -9.90
N GLY A 123 14.87 -10.88 -9.28
CA GLY A 123 16.15 -11.48 -8.89
C GLY A 123 17.06 -11.55 -10.11
N ALA A 124 18.34 -11.27 -9.84
CA ALA A 124 19.51 -11.26 -10.74
C ALA A 124 19.97 -9.87 -11.22
N SER A 125 20.87 -9.30 -10.39
CA SER A 125 22.14 -8.65 -10.74
C SER A 125 22.27 -7.15 -10.40
N PRO A 126 23.33 -6.74 -9.67
CA PRO A 126 23.61 -5.35 -9.35
C PRO A 126 24.44 -4.72 -10.48
N LEU A 127 23.98 -3.65 -11.11
CA LEU A 127 24.82 -2.79 -11.95
C LEU A 127 24.25 -1.36 -12.01
N LEU A 128 24.91 -0.49 -11.23
CA LEU A 128 25.43 0.84 -11.61
C LEU A 128 24.57 1.78 -12.47
N VAL A 129 24.19 2.93 -11.88
CA VAL A 129 24.31 4.28 -12.48
C VAL A 129 24.51 5.27 -11.29
N ALA A 130 25.72 5.59 -10.83
CA ALA A 130 26.60 6.69 -11.28
C ALA A 130 25.81 8.00 -11.56
N THR A 131 26.10 9.21 -11.07
CA THR A 131 27.35 9.83 -10.64
C THR A 131 27.01 11.23 -10.06
N LEU A 132 27.92 11.72 -9.22
CA LEU A 132 28.11 13.08 -8.68
C LEU A 132 27.56 14.28 -9.48
N ILE A 133 27.00 15.26 -8.76
CA ILE A 133 27.10 16.69 -9.11
C ILE A 133 27.77 17.41 -7.93
N ALA A 134 29.05 17.73 -8.10
CA ALA A 134 29.79 18.70 -7.31
C ALA A 134 30.34 19.77 -8.26
N ALA A 135 29.86 21.00 -8.11
CA ALA A 135 30.48 22.25 -8.60
C ALA A 135 29.79 23.40 -7.85
N VAL A 136 30.33 23.84 -6.72
CA VAL A 136 31.30 24.96 -6.60
C VAL A 136 30.83 26.22 -7.33
N THR A 137 30.17 27.12 -6.59
CA THR A 137 30.20 28.55 -6.88
C THR A 137 30.48 29.31 -5.58
N SER A 138 31.76 29.42 -5.26
CA SER A 138 32.29 30.39 -4.31
C SER A 138 33.12 31.40 -5.10
N LEU A 139 32.61 32.62 -5.28
CA LEU A 139 33.40 33.83 -5.55
C LEU A 139 32.48 35.04 -5.29
N GLY A 140 32.33 35.37 -4.01
CA GLY A 140 31.84 36.66 -3.58
C GLY A 140 32.93 37.71 -3.75
N TRP A 141 32.59 38.82 -4.40
CA TRP A 141 33.38 40.04 -4.41
C TRP A 141 33.32 40.72 -3.04
N ARG A 142 34.49 40.97 -2.45
CA ARG A 142 34.77 42.18 -1.68
C ARG A 142 36.26 42.33 -1.42
#